data_AF-A0A7S4KEE9-F1
#
_entry.id   AF-A0A7S4KEE9-F1
#
_cell.length_a   1.000
_cell.length_b   1.000
_cell.length_c   1.000
_cell.angle_alpha   90.00
_cell.angle_beta   90.00
_cell.angle_gamma   90.00
#
_symmetry.space_group_name_H-M   'P 1'
#
loop_
_entity.id
_entity.type
_entity.pdbx_description
1 polymer ?
#
loop_
_entity_poly.entity_id
_entity_poly.type
_entity_poly.pdbx_seq_one_letter_code
_entity_poly.pdbx_strand_id
1 'polypeptide(L)'
;MGTEVDVAVFSLTNIAGGFLCFVGGCLCAGAGIGGGAFYIPVFVLVLGMDPHIAIPLSKATIFGVAIGGYIVNWRKRHPEADRPLIAYDVANVMEPMTLFGTVIGVYLNVIFPAYLILIFLITLLSFTTYKTYHKGRAMYEKEHAVDNVEIVGGEEQGGEEQNVTMFTVNDNEEEEKDREFW
;
A
#
# COMPACT_ATOMS: atom_id res chain seq x y z
N MET A 1 -9.55 -26.48 35.97
CA MET A 1 -8.34 -26.85 35.22
C MET A 1 -8.56 -26.58 33.72
N GLY A 2 -8.89 -25.34 33.37
CA GLY A 2 -9.24 -24.93 31.99
C GLY A 2 -8.72 -23.53 31.65
N THR A 3 -8.57 -22.67 32.65
CA THR A 3 -8.01 -21.32 32.49
C THR A 3 -6.53 -21.31 32.10
N GLU A 4 -5.70 -22.23 32.59
CA GLU A 4 -4.26 -22.22 32.26
C GLU A 4 -3.98 -22.69 30.83
N VAL A 5 -4.77 -23.63 30.32
CA VAL A 5 -4.63 -24.13 28.94
C VAL A 5 -5.18 -23.11 27.94
N ASP A 6 -6.33 -22.48 28.23
CA ASP A 6 -6.85 -21.39 27.39
C ASP A 6 -5.92 -20.17 27.40
N VAL A 7 -5.32 -19.83 28.55
CA VAL A 7 -4.33 -18.72 28.62
C VAL A 7 -3.04 -19.08 27.90
N ALA A 8 -2.56 -20.33 27.98
CA ALA A 8 -1.38 -20.78 27.25
C ALA A 8 -1.62 -20.87 25.74
N VAL A 9 -2.79 -21.36 25.31
CA VAL A 9 -3.19 -21.43 23.90
C VAL A 9 -3.43 -20.04 23.32
N PHE A 10 -4.06 -19.14 24.08
CA PHE A 10 -4.20 -17.73 23.72
C PHE A 10 -2.84 -17.05 23.64
N SER A 11 -1.92 -17.32 24.59
CA SER A 11 -0.55 -16.80 24.55
C SER A 11 0.25 -17.32 23.36
N LEU A 12 0.15 -18.62 23.03
CA LEU A 12 0.82 -19.20 21.87
C LEU A 12 0.24 -18.65 20.56
N THR A 13 -1.07 -18.49 20.47
CA THR A 13 -1.76 -17.88 19.33
C THR A 13 -1.35 -16.43 19.14
N ASN A 14 -1.19 -15.67 20.23
CA ASN A 14 -0.71 -14.29 20.17
C ASN A 14 0.75 -14.19 19.73
N ILE A 15 1.61 -15.10 20.20
CA ILE A 15 3.02 -15.16 19.78
C ILE A 15 3.13 -15.55 18.31
N ALA A 16 2.39 -16.58 17.88
CA ALA A 16 2.36 -17.02 16.49
C ALA A 16 1.75 -15.95 15.57
N GLY A 17 0.66 -15.30 15.98
CA GLY A 17 0.04 -14.19 15.27
C GLY A 17 0.94 -12.96 15.19
N GLY A 18 1.68 -12.65 16.26
CA GLY A 18 2.70 -11.60 16.26
C GLY A 18 3.85 -11.88 15.29
N PHE A 19 4.34 -13.13 15.26
CA PHE A 19 5.35 -13.56 14.29
C PHE A 19 4.85 -13.48 12.84
N LEU A 20 3.60 -13.90 12.59
CA LEU A 20 2.97 -13.78 11.28
C LEU A 20 2.83 -12.31 10.85
N CYS A 21 2.42 -11.43 11.77
CA CYS A 21 2.34 -9.99 11.54
C CYS A 21 3.72 -9.38 11.26
N PHE A 22 4.78 -9.88 11.89
CA PHE A 22 6.14 -9.42 11.64
C PHE A 22 6.59 -9.82 10.22
N VAL A 23 6.48 -11.09 9.85
CA VAL A 23 6.87 -11.58 8.52
C VAL A 23 6.03 -10.93 7.42
N GLY A 24 4.70 -10.90 7.60
CA GLY A 24 3.78 -10.25 6.67
C GLY A 24 4.02 -8.74 6.56
N GLY A 25 4.37 -8.09 7.67
CA GLY A 25 4.78 -6.69 7.71
C GLY A 25 6.03 -6.40 6.89
N CYS A 26 7.06 -7.24 7.03
CA CYS A 26 8.28 -7.13 6.22
C CYS A 26 8.00 -7.28 4.72
N LEU A 27 7.15 -8.23 4.33
CA LEU A 27 6.73 -8.42 2.94
C LEU A 27 5.93 -7.22 2.42
N CYS A 28 5.00 -6.70 3.22
CA CYS A 28 4.22 -5.49 2.87
C CYS A 28 5.09 -4.24 2.74
N ALA A 29 6.13 -4.11 3.56
CA ALA A 29 7.08 -3.00 3.45
C ALA A 29 7.89 -3.08 2.14
N GLY A 30 8.33 -4.28 1.74
CA GLY A 30 8.97 -4.50 0.45
C GLY A 30 8.04 -4.25 -0.74
N ALA A 31 6.75 -4.56 -0.58
CA ALA A 31 5.72 -4.30 -1.59
C ALA A 31 5.26 -2.83 -1.67
N GLY A 32 5.69 -1.95 -0.74
CA GLY A 32 5.32 -0.53 -0.73
C GLY A 32 3.88 -0.22 -0.29
N ILE A 33 3.14 -1.21 0.25
CA ILE A 33 1.72 -1.06 0.63
C ILE A 33 1.55 -0.54 2.08
N GLY A 34 2.61 -0.58 2.90
CA GLY A 34 2.58 -0.08 4.29
C GLY A 34 1.77 -0.92 5.28
N GLY A 35 1.28 -2.10 4.87
CA GLY A 35 0.73 -3.14 5.76
C GLY A 35 -0.68 -2.90 6.33
N GLY A 36 -1.28 -1.72 6.14
CA GLY A 36 -2.53 -1.39 6.83
C GLY A 36 -3.74 -2.24 6.47
N ALA A 37 -3.87 -2.63 5.19
CA ALA A 37 -4.91 -3.55 4.74
C ALA A 37 -4.71 -5.00 5.22
N PHE A 38 -3.48 -5.35 5.64
CA PHE A 38 -3.11 -6.69 6.09
C PHE A 38 -3.29 -6.88 7.60
N TYR A 39 -2.95 -5.88 8.42
CA TYR A 39 -2.98 -6.05 9.89
C TYR A 39 -4.39 -6.22 10.46
N ILE A 40 -5.38 -5.49 9.96
CA ILE A 40 -6.77 -5.56 10.45
C ILE A 40 -7.39 -6.96 10.29
N PRO A 41 -7.40 -7.59 9.10
CA PRO A 41 -7.95 -8.93 8.95
C PRO A 41 -7.16 -9.98 9.73
N VAL A 42 -5.83 -9.83 9.86
CA VAL A 42 -5.02 -10.76 10.67
C VAL A 42 -5.37 -10.65 12.15
N PHE A 43 -5.53 -9.44 12.67
CA PHE A 43 -5.93 -9.21 14.07
C PHE A 43 -7.34 -9.75 14.38
N VAL A 44 -8.28 -9.65 13.46
CA VAL A 44 -9.64 -10.15 13.68
C VAL A 44 -9.73 -11.66 13.47
N LEU A 45 -9.09 -12.21 12.43
CA LEU A 45 -9.21 -13.64 12.08
C LEU A 45 -8.27 -14.55 12.86
N VAL A 46 -7.05 -14.09 13.18
CA VAL A 46 -6.03 -14.92 13.85
C VAL A 46 -6.06 -14.73 15.37
N LEU A 47 -6.21 -13.48 15.84
CA LEU A 47 -6.20 -13.16 17.26
C LEU A 47 -7.62 -13.12 17.87
N GLY A 48 -8.67 -13.20 17.05
CA GLY A 48 -10.06 -13.17 17.51
C GLY A 48 -10.43 -11.87 18.24
N MET A 49 -9.67 -10.79 18.03
CA MET A 49 -9.88 -9.53 18.71
C MET A 49 -11.09 -8.81 18.15
N ASP A 50 -11.81 -8.11 19.03
CA ASP A 50 -12.89 -7.26 18.61
C ASP A 50 -12.38 -6.13 17.68
N PRO A 51 -13.07 -5.85 16.55
CA PRO A 51 -12.64 -4.83 15.59
C PRO A 51 -12.40 -3.45 16.20
N HIS A 52 -13.13 -3.07 17.25
CA HIS A 52 -12.97 -1.76 17.89
C HIS A 52 -11.60 -1.61 18.58
N ILE A 53 -10.98 -2.72 19.00
CA ILE A 53 -9.63 -2.74 19.57
C ILE A 53 -8.57 -3.04 18.50
N ALA A 54 -8.91 -3.88 17.51
CA ALA A 54 -7.98 -4.25 16.44
C ALA A 54 -7.61 -3.06 15.52
N ILE A 55 -8.54 -2.16 15.24
CA ILE A 55 -8.35 -1.02 14.34
C ILE A 55 -7.35 0.02 14.90
N PRO A 56 -7.49 0.51 16.14
CA PRO A 56 -6.50 1.42 16.72
C PRO A 56 -5.13 0.74 16.89
N LEU A 57 -5.09 -0.55 17.22
CA LEU A 57 -3.85 -1.31 17.32
C LEU A 57 -3.13 -1.43 15.96
N SER A 58 -3.88 -1.67 14.89
CA SER A 58 -3.35 -1.69 13.52
C SER A 58 -2.75 -0.35 13.12
N LYS A 59 -3.44 0.76 13.42
CA LYS A 59 -2.92 2.12 13.18
C LYS A 59 -1.60 2.37 13.91
N ALA A 60 -1.49 1.96 15.18
CA ALA A 60 -0.24 2.08 15.94
C ALA A 60 0.90 1.25 15.32
N THR A 61 0.58 0.05 14.82
CA THR A 61 1.56 -0.84 14.16
C THR A 61 2.07 -0.24 12.85
N ILE A 62 1.15 0.24 11.99
CA ILE A 62 1.48 0.90 10.72
C ILE A 62 2.34 2.15 10.96
N PHE A 63 2.01 2.94 12.00
CA PHE A 63 2.79 4.10 12.38
C PHE A 63 4.24 3.73 12.73
N GLY A 64 4.46 2.62 13.45
CA GLY A 64 5.79 2.08 13.70
C GLY A 64 6.55 1.72 12.42
N VAL A 65 5.87 1.06 11.46
CA VAL A 65 6.45 0.74 10.15
C VAL A 65 6.83 2.01 9.37
N ALA A 66 5.97 3.04 9.42
CA ALA A 66 6.21 4.32 8.78
C ALA A 66 7.42 5.05 9.38
N ILE A 67 7.58 5.04 10.71
CA ILE A 67 8.78 5.59 11.38
C ILE A 67 10.03 4.83 10.94
N GLY A 68 9.98 3.50 10.90
CA GLY A 68 11.11 2.67 10.45
C GLY A 68 11.53 3.01 9.02
N GLY A 69 10.56 3.11 8.12
CA GLY A 69 10.79 3.57 6.74
C GLY A 69 11.34 4.99 6.69
N TYR A 70 10.81 5.91 7.49
CA TYR A 70 11.28 7.29 7.55
C TYR A 70 12.73 7.37 8.00
N ILE A 71 13.15 6.66 9.05
CA ILE A 71 14.54 6.67 9.54
C ILE A 71 15.50 6.18 8.44
N VAL A 72 15.13 5.12 7.71
CA VAL A 72 15.96 4.57 6.63
C VAL A 72 16.02 5.53 5.43
N ASN A 73 14.91 6.18 5.09
CA ASN A 73 14.83 7.09 3.95
C ASN A 73 15.36 8.49 4.25
N TRP A 74 15.34 8.95 5.51
CA TRP A 74 15.88 10.22 5.97
C TRP A 74 17.38 10.33 5.70
N ARG A 75 18.10 9.19 5.77
CA ARG A 75 19.54 9.13 5.51
C ARG A 75 19.91 9.10 4.03
N LYS A 76 18.93 9.00 3.12
CA LYS A 76 19.15 8.99 1.67
C LYS A 76 18.96 10.40 1.10
N ARG A 77 19.98 10.91 0.41
CA ARG A 77 19.94 12.16 -0.35
C ARG A 77 19.72 11.87 -1.84
N HIS A 78 19.10 12.81 -2.53
CA HIS A 78 18.90 12.72 -3.97
C HIS A 78 20.27 12.72 -4.70
N PRO A 79 20.50 11.81 -5.66
CA PRO A 79 21.81 11.64 -6.31
C PRO A 79 22.24 12.84 -7.18
N GLU A 80 21.30 13.64 -7.69
CA GLU A 80 21.58 14.72 -8.66
C GLU A 80 21.26 16.15 -8.16
N ALA A 81 20.69 16.31 -6.96
CA ALA A 81 20.31 17.62 -6.42
C ALA A 81 20.45 17.62 -4.89
N ASP A 82 20.84 18.75 -4.27
CA ASP A 82 20.96 18.87 -2.80
C ASP A 82 19.58 19.02 -2.14
N ARG A 83 18.67 18.11 -2.48
CA ARG A 83 17.32 18.00 -1.93
C ARG A 83 17.16 16.65 -1.21
N PRO A 84 16.39 16.60 -0.11
CA PRO A 84 16.01 15.34 0.50
C PRO A 84 15.28 14.45 -0.52
N LEU A 85 15.45 13.13 -0.42
CA LEU A 85 14.74 12.18 -1.28
C LEU A 85 13.21 12.27 -1.08
N ILE A 86 12.78 12.78 0.07
CA ILE A 86 11.38 12.99 0.43
C ILE A 86 10.92 14.36 -0.12
N ALA A 87 9.87 14.35 -0.95
CA ALA A 87 9.21 15.54 -1.44
C ALA A 87 8.30 16.16 -0.35
N TYR A 88 8.89 17.00 0.51
CA TYR A 88 8.18 17.60 1.65
C TYR A 88 7.02 18.52 1.25
N ASP A 89 7.07 19.15 0.07
CA ASP A 89 5.98 20.00 -0.42
C ASP A 89 4.70 19.19 -0.66
N VAL A 90 4.84 18.01 -1.27
CA VAL A 90 3.71 17.09 -1.52
C VAL A 90 3.24 16.49 -0.19
N ALA A 91 4.16 16.15 0.71
CA ALA A 91 3.81 15.61 2.02
C ALA A 91 2.96 16.59 2.85
N ASN A 92 3.33 17.88 2.85
CA ASN A 92 2.61 18.92 3.59
C ASN A 92 1.18 19.17 3.06
N VAL A 93 0.94 18.97 1.76
CA VAL A 93 -0.42 19.07 1.18
C VAL A 93 -1.23 17.79 1.45
N MET A 94 -0.57 16.63 1.49
CA MET A 94 -1.22 15.33 1.73
C MET A 94 -1.55 15.09 3.22
N GLU A 95 -0.77 15.63 4.14
CA GLU A 95 -0.99 15.49 5.58
C GLU A 95 -2.39 15.97 6.05
N PRO A 96 -2.84 17.21 5.77
CA PRO A 96 -4.16 17.66 6.24
C PRO A 96 -5.31 16.88 5.57
N MET A 97 -5.16 16.50 4.30
CA MET A 97 -6.17 15.71 3.58
C MET A 97 -6.34 14.32 4.20
N THR A 98 -5.22 13.66 4.50
CA THR A 98 -5.25 12.33 5.14
C THR A 98 -5.73 12.41 6.59
N LEU A 99 -5.31 13.42 7.36
CA LEU A 99 -5.81 13.66 8.72
C LEU A 99 -7.32 13.85 8.73
N PHE A 100 -7.86 14.71 7.87
CA PHE A 100 -9.30 14.95 7.78
C PHE A 100 -10.08 13.67 7.47
N GLY A 101 -9.64 12.90 6.47
CA GLY A 101 -10.25 11.61 6.14
C GLY A 101 -10.16 10.59 7.28
N THR A 102 -9.03 10.53 7.99
CA THR A 102 -8.86 9.60 9.12
C THR A 102 -9.76 9.94 10.30
N VAL A 103 -9.98 11.22 10.61
CA VAL A 103 -10.86 11.65 11.70
C VAL A 103 -12.29 11.22 11.41
N ILE A 104 -12.81 11.55 10.22
CA ILE A 104 -14.16 11.15 9.80
C ILE A 104 -14.30 9.62 9.82
N GLY A 105 -13.31 8.89 9.29
CA GLY A 105 -13.32 7.44 9.26
C GLY A 105 -13.32 6.79 10.64
N VAL A 106 -12.61 7.36 11.62
CA VAL A 106 -12.62 6.86 13.01
C VAL A 106 -13.96 7.13 13.68
N TYR A 107 -14.58 8.30 13.46
CA TYR A 107 -15.93 8.55 13.98
C TYR A 107 -16.96 7.58 13.40
N LEU A 108 -16.91 7.33 12.09
CA LEU A 108 -17.76 6.33 11.44
C LEU A 108 -17.51 4.92 12.00
N ASN A 109 -16.26 4.59 12.34
CA ASN A 109 -15.91 3.31 12.92
C ASN A 109 -16.52 3.08 14.31
N VAL A 110 -16.65 4.12 15.13
CA VAL A 110 -17.28 4.02 16.47
C VAL A 110 -18.80 3.93 16.37
N ILE A 111 -19.41 4.57 15.36
CA ILE A 111 -20.86 4.60 15.17
C ILE A 111 -21.39 3.29 14.57
N PHE A 112 -20.63 2.65 13.67
CA PHE A 112 -21.07 1.42 13.01
C PHE A 112 -20.78 0.15 13.83
N PRO A 113 -21.70 -0.84 13.83
CA PRO A 113 -21.46 -2.14 14.45
C PRO A 113 -20.32 -2.90 13.75
N ALA A 114 -19.60 -3.71 14.53
CA ALA A 114 -18.42 -4.50 14.12
C ALA A 114 -18.60 -5.30 12.81
N TYR A 115 -19.77 -5.91 12.61
CA TYR A 115 -20.05 -6.71 11.41
C TYR A 115 -20.08 -5.89 10.13
N LEU A 116 -20.56 -4.64 10.17
CA LEU A 116 -20.57 -3.76 8.99
C LEU A 116 -19.16 -3.39 8.58
N ILE A 117 -18.29 -3.10 9.56
CA ILE A 117 -16.88 -2.77 9.32
C ILE A 117 -16.15 -3.97 8.69
N LEU A 118 -16.44 -5.18 9.18
CA LEU A 118 -15.86 -6.41 8.64
C LEU A 118 -16.30 -6.68 7.20
N ILE A 119 -17.59 -6.51 6.88
CA ILE A 119 -18.09 -6.65 5.50
C ILE A 119 -17.40 -5.63 4.59
N PHE A 120 -17.32 -4.37 5.03
CA PHE A 120 -16.67 -3.30 4.27
C PHE A 120 -15.18 -3.61 4.04
N LEU A 121 -14.48 -4.12 5.05
CA LEU A 121 -13.10 -4.56 4.96
C LEU A 121 -12.93 -5.66 3.90
N ILE A 122 -13.75 -6.70 3.93
CA ILE A 122 -13.66 -7.82 2.98
C ILE A 122 -13.94 -7.34 1.55
N THR A 123 -14.96 -6.49 1.35
CA THR A 123 -15.27 -5.91 0.04
C THR A 123 -14.12 -5.04 -0.48
N LEU A 124 -13.55 -4.17 0.36
CA LEU A 124 -12.42 -3.32 -0.03
C LEU A 124 -11.17 -4.13 -0.37
N LEU A 125 -10.85 -5.16 0.41
CA LEU A 125 -9.73 -6.06 0.12
C LEU A 125 -9.94 -6.79 -1.20
N SER A 126 -11.15 -7.27 -1.45
CA SER A 126 -11.48 -7.96 -2.70
C SER A 126 -11.35 -7.04 -3.91
N PHE A 127 -11.90 -5.82 -3.80
CA PHE A 127 -11.80 -4.81 -4.85
C PHE A 127 -10.35 -4.37 -5.11
N THR A 128 -9.59 -4.13 -4.05
CA THR A 128 -8.17 -3.73 -4.14
C THR A 128 -7.34 -4.84 -4.77
N THR A 129 -7.59 -6.10 -4.38
CA THR A 129 -6.93 -7.27 -4.97
C THR A 129 -7.25 -7.38 -6.45
N TYR A 130 -8.51 -7.23 -6.84
CA TYR A 130 -8.93 -7.27 -8.24
C TYR A 130 -8.27 -6.17 -9.07
N LYS A 131 -8.29 -4.92 -8.58
CA LYS A 131 -7.65 -3.77 -9.27
C LYS A 131 -6.13 -3.94 -9.37
N THR A 132 -5.49 -4.43 -8.31
CA THR A 132 -4.05 -4.68 -8.27
C THR A 132 -3.66 -5.80 -9.22
N TYR A 133 -4.44 -6.89 -9.27
CA TYR A 133 -4.22 -8.00 -10.18
C TYR A 133 -4.35 -7.57 -11.64
N HIS A 134 -5.38 -6.78 -11.97
CA HIS A 134 -5.57 -6.28 -13.34
C HIS A 134 -4.44 -5.33 -13.76
N LYS A 135 -4.04 -4.40 -12.88
CA LYS A 135 -2.89 -3.52 -13.13
C LYS A 135 -1.58 -4.30 -13.25
N GLY A 136 -1.39 -5.33 -12.44
CA GLY A 136 -0.23 -6.22 -12.50
C GLY A 136 -0.14 -6.96 -13.84
N ARG A 137 -1.26 -7.48 -14.35
CA ARG A 137 -1.31 -8.09 -15.68
C ARG A 137 -1.02 -7.09 -16.80
N ALA A 138 -1.55 -5.88 -16.71
CA ALA A 138 -1.28 -4.83 -17.69
C ALA A 138 0.19 -4.38 -17.68
N MET A 139 0.84 -4.32 -16.51
CA MET A 139 2.29 -4.06 -16.38
C MET A 139 3.11 -5.20 -16.97
N TYR A 140 2.75 -6.46 -16.69
CA TYR A 140 3.42 -7.64 -17.23
C TYR A 140 3.40 -7.66 -18.77
N GLU A 141 2.28 -7.28 -19.38
CA GLU A 141 2.15 -7.21 -20.84
C GLU A 141 2.95 -6.05 -21.45
N LYS A 142 3.08 -4.93 -20.73
CA LYS A 142 3.96 -3.81 -21.12
C LYS A 142 5.44 -4.17 -21.01
N GLU A 143 5.84 -4.92 -19.97
CA GLU A 143 7.21 -5.41 -19.82
C GLU A 143 7.57 -6.40 -20.93
N HIS A 144 6.66 -7.30 -21.31
CA HIS A 144 6.88 -8.20 -22.44
C HIS A 144 6.88 -7.51 -23.82
N ALA A 145 6.12 -6.43 -24.00
CA ALA A 145 6.18 -5.64 -25.24
C ALA A 145 7.51 -4.89 -25.37
N VAL A 146 8.06 -4.39 -24.26
CA VAL A 146 9.36 -3.68 -24.24
C VAL A 146 10.54 -4.67 -24.39
N ASP A 147 10.47 -5.85 -23.77
CA ASP A 147 11.52 -6.88 -23.90
C ASP A 147 11.62 -7.41 -25.35
N ASN A 148 10.49 -7.52 -26.07
CA ASN A 148 10.50 -7.85 -27.50
C ASN A 148 11.05 -6.72 -28.40
N VAL A 149 11.03 -5.45 -27.94
CA VAL A 149 11.62 -4.30 -28.66
C VAL A 149 13.12 -4.20 -28.38
N GLU A 150 13.57 -4.50 -27.15
CA GLU A 150 15.01 -4.53 -26.81
C GLU A 150 15.78 -5.64 -27.54
N ILE A 151 15.13 -6.78 -27.82
CA ILE A 151 15.73 -7.88 -28.62
C ILE A 151 15.79 -7.53 -30.12
N VAL A 152 14.91 -6.64 -30.61
CA VAL A 152 14.89 -6.19 -32.02
C VAL A 152 15.75 -4.93 -32.25
N GLY A 153 15.97 -4.11 -31.23
CA GLY A 153 16.77 -2.86 -31.29
C GLY A 153 18.29 -3.04 -31.40
N GLY A 154 18.77 -4.26 -31.70
CA GLY A 154 20.18 -4.54 -31.97
C GLY A 154 20.66 -4.07 -33.35
N GLU A 155 19.76 -3.70 -34.26
CA GLU A 155 20.10 -3.21 -35.60
C GLU A 155 19.23 -1.98 -35.94
N GLU A 156 19.87 -0.93 -36.46
CA GLU A 156 19.27 0.30 -37.04
C GLU A 156 19.04 1.51 -36.10
N GLN A 157 20.14 2.09 -35.62
CA GLN A 157 20.19 3.52 -35.29
C GLN A 157 19.90 4.37 -36.53
N GLY A 158 18.85 5.19 -36.49
CA GLY A 158 18.73 6.33 -37.42
C GLY A 158 17.36 7.01 -37.57
N GLY A 159 16.24 6.42 -37.12
CA GLY A 159 14.91 6.95 -37.43
C GLY A 159 13.88 7.04 -36.27
N GLU A 160 14.19 6.57 -35.06
CA GLU A 160 13.19 6.31 -34.02
C GLU A 160 12.86 7.49 -33.08
N GLU A 161 13.72 8.51 -33.01
CA GLU A 161 13.54 9.64 -32.07
C GLU A 161 12.27 10.48 -32.37
N GLN A 162 11.79 10.50 -33.62
CA GLN A 162 10.57 11.26 -33.99
C GLN A 162 9.27 10.53 -33.62
N ASN A 163 9.24 9.19 -33.61
CA ASN A 163 8.02 8.43 -33.32
C ASN A 163 7.78 8.27 -31.80
N VAL A 164 8.84 8.16 -31.00
CA VAL A 164 8.74 8.06 -29.52
C VAL A 164 8.28 9.38 -28.90
N THR A 165 8.73 10.52 -29.46
CA THR A 165 8.30 11.85 -29.01
C THR A 165 6.82 12.11 -29.32
N MET A 166 6.29 11.60 -30.45
CA MET A 166 4.86 11.70 -30.77
C MET A 166 3.97 10.82 -29.88
N PHE A 167 4.42 9.61 -29.52
CA PHE A 167 3.65 8.71 -28.65
C PHE A 167 3.58 9.21 -27.20
N THR A 168 4.69 9.72 -26.67
CA THR A 168 4.74 10.31 -25.31
C THR A 168 3.94 11.61 -25.19
N VAL A 169 3.85 12.43 -26.25
CA VAL A 169 3.02 13.65 -26.25
C VAL A 169 1.53 13.29 -26.29
N ASN A 170 1.13 12.29 -27.07
CA ASN A 170 -0.28 11.89 -27.19
C ASN A 170 -0.81 11.21 -25.92
N ASP A 171 0.02 10.41 -25.24
CA ASP A 171 -0.32 9.82 -23.93
C ASP A 171 -0.44 10.89 -22.83
N ASN A 172 0.38 11.95 -22.89
CA ASN A 172 0.29 13.07 -21.94
C ASN A 172 -0.96 13.93 -22.19
N GLU A 173 -1.42 14.09 -23.44
CA GLU A 173 -2.67 14.80 -23.77
C GLU A 173 -3.92 14.02 -23.32
N GLU A 174 -3.91 12.68 -23.38
CA GLU A 174 -5.01 11.85 -22.86
C GLU A 174 -5.07 11.87 -21.32
N GLU A 175 -3.92 11.82 -20.62
CA GLU A 175 -3.88 11.95 -19.15
C GLU A 175 -4.29 13.35 -18.67
N GLU A 176 -4.06 14.41 -19.46
CA GLU A 176 -4.47 15.77 -19.12
C GLU A 176 -5.98 16.00 -19.30
N LYS A 177 -6.58 15.37 -20.33
CA LYS A 177 -8.01 15.43 -20.60
C LYS A 177 -8.86 14.67 -19.57
N ASP A 178 -8.32 13.60 -19.00
CA ASP A 178 -8.94 12.86 -17.89
C ASP A 178 -8.81 13.60 -16.54
N ARG A 179 -7.86 14.55 -16.42
CA ARG A 179 -7.72 15.44 -15.27
C ARG A 179 -8.62 16.68 -15.31
N GLU A 180 -9.16 17.07 -16.47
CA GLU A 180 -10.13 18.19 -16.56
C GLU A 180 -11.57 17.79 -16.19
N PHE A 181 -11.84 16.48 -16.01
CA PHE A 181 -13.16 15.97 -15.63
C PHE A 181 -13.30 15.58 -14.14
N TRP A 182 -12.35 15.97 -13.28
CA TRP A 182 -12.46 15.89 -11.81
C TRP A 182 -12.02 17.17 -11.11
#